data_AF-A0A923SD34-F1
#
_entry.id   AF-A0A923SD34-F1
#
_cell.length_a   1.000
_cell.length_b   1.000
_cell.length_c   1.000
_cell.angle_alpha   90.00
_cell.angle_beta   90.00
_cell.angle_gamma   90.00
#
_symmetry.space_group_name_H-M   'P 1'
#
loop_
_entity.id
_entity.type
_entity.pdbx_description
1 polymer ?
#
loop_
_entity_poly.entity_id
_entity_poly.type
_entity_poly.pdbx_seq_one_letter_code
_entity_poly.pdbx_strand_id
1 'polypeptide(L)'
;MSKTTHFLFFAAASLAAPAFGCDLPDVQASVNEALGARERAGATVTRAVRDDLLKKSCDAAKQVVEERRATTQVVAGKLPNVVAKHLESQLDPSASVQTVSALLRKELGASGLFRPAARTYAIVKVAYQVKADWIDVAGERFNPARAELVVPIGAFRLAGFVGGTQVCRAEATVAAGQPETITCSAR
;
A
#
# COMPACT_ATOMS: atom_id res chain seq x y z
N MET A 1 58.82 20.05 18.77
CA MET A 1 57.58 20.37 19.51
C MET A 1 56.43 20.33 18.52
N SER A 2 55.73 19.20 18.44
CA SER A 2 54.68 18.94 17.44
C SER A 2 53.33 18.84 18.15
N LYS A 3 52.33 19.61 17.71
CA LYS A 3 50.94 19.54 18.18
C LYS A 3 50.10 18.91 17.07
N THR A 4 49.69 17.66 17.26
CA THR A 4 48.82 16.91 16.35
C THR A 4 47.36 17.12 16.72
N THR A 5 46.68 18.02 16.01
CA THR A 5 45.24 18.27 16.13
C THR A 5 44.45 17.07 15.62
N HIS A 6 43.68 16.43 16.48
CA HIS A 6 42.74 15.37 16.12
C HIS A 6 41.42 15.99 15.66
N PHE A 7 41.08 15.84 14.39
CA PHE A 7 39.72 16.09 13.89
C PHE A 7 38.92 14.79 13.98
N LEU A 8 38.04 14.70 14.97
CA LEU A 8 36.99 13.69 15.04
C LEU A 8 35.93 14.06 13.99
N PHE A 9 35.94 13.37 12.85
CA PHE A 9 34.80 13.34 11.94
C PHE A 9 33.70 12.48 12.56
N PHE A 10 32.71 13.13 13.16
CA PHE A 10 31.38 12.55 13.34
C PHE A 10 30.76 12.39 11.94
N ALA A 11 30.95 11.24 11.32
CA ALA A 11 30.09 10.83 10.23
C ALA A 11 28.72 10.50 10.84
N ALA A 12 27.80 11.46 10.70
CA ALA A 12 26.39 11.26 10.96
C ALA A 12 25.93 10.01 10.19
N ALA A 13 25.64 8.95 10.94
CA ALA A 13 24.81 7.87 10.44
C ALA A 13 23.45 8.50 10.11
N SER A 14 23.25 8.85 8.84
CA SER A 14 21.94 9.08 8.29
C SER A 14 21.14 7.80 8.52
N LEU A 15 20.40 7.77 9.63
CA LEU A 15 19.28 6.88 9.87
C LEU A 15 18.22 7.19 8.81
N ALA A 16 18.49 6.81 7.57
CA ALA A 16 17.43 6.44 6.67
C ALA A 16 16.74 5.27 7.35
N ALA A 17 15.53 5.51 7.87
CA ALA A 17 14.64 4.45 8.29
C ALA A 17 14.64 3.37 7.20
N PRO A 18 14.68 2.07 7.53
CA PRO A 18 14.66 1.05 6.51
C PRO A 18 13.39 1.27 5.69
N ALA A 19 13.54 1.46 4.37
CA ALA A 19 12.50 1.05 3.45
C ALA A 19 12.09 -0.34 3.91
N PHE A 20 10.81 -0.56 4.27
CA PHE A 20 10.36 -1.84 4.81
C PHE A 20 10.79 -2.96 3.85
N GLY A 21 11.91 -3.59 4.17
CA GLY A 21 12.47 -4.69 3.42
C GLY A 21 11.78 -5.91 3.96
N CYS A 22 10.87 -6.50 3.20
CA CYS A 22 10.51 -7.86 3.51
C CYS A 22 11.75 -8.71 3.22
N ASP A 23 12.34 -9.31 4.25
CA ASP A 23 13.55 -10.16 4.13
C ASP A 23 13.28 -11.47 3.33
N LEU A 24 12.07 -11.61 2.79
CA LEU A 24 11.58 -12.74 2.00
C LEU A 24 11.34 -12.23 0.56
N PRO A 25 12.33 -12.32 -0.35
CA PRO A 25 12.23 -11.74 -1.70
C PRO A 25 11.08 -12.33 -2.51
N ASP A 26 10.80 -13.63 -2.33
CA ASP A 26 9.68 -14.30 -3.01
C ASP A 26 8.33 -13.70 -2.58
N VAL A 27 8.18 -13.34 -1.30
CA VAL A 27 6.97 -12.69 -0.77
C VAL A 27 6.80 -11.31 -1.38
N GLN A 28 7.87 -10.52 -1.46
CA GLN A 28 7.83 -9.20 -2.08
C GLN A 28 7.45 -9.28 -3.57
N ALA A 29 8.02 -10.23 -4.31
CA ALA A 29 7.68 -10.45 -5.71
C ALA A 29 6.19 -10.80 -5.88
N SER A 30 5.68 -11.75 -5.09
CA SER A 30 4.28 -12.17 -5.16
C SER A 30 3.28 -11.06 -4.80
N VAL A 31 3.57 -10.23 -3.80
CA VAL A 31 2.71 -9.09 -3.44
C VAL A 31 2.71 -8.05 -4.56
N ASN A 32 3.88 -7.73 -5.12
CA ASN A 32 3.98 -6.76 -6.22
C ASN A 32 3.29 -7.24 -7.49
N GLU A 33 3.34 -8.54 -7.79
CA GLU A 33 2.61 -9.14 -8.91
C GLU A 33 1.09 -8.98 -8.72
N ALA A 34 0.57 -9.28 -7.53
CA ALA A 34 -0.85 -9.15 -7.21
C ALA A 34 -1.35 -7.69 -7.32
N LEU A 35 -0.57 -6.75 -6.79
CA LEU A 35 -0.88 -5.33 -6.90
C LEU A 35 -0.79 -4.83 -8.35
N GLY A 36 0.23 -5.27 -9.10
CA GLY A 36 0.37 -4.96 -10.51
C GLY A 36 -0.76 -5.53 -11.38
N ALA A 37 -1.35 -6.67 -11.00
CA ALA A 37 -2.56 -7.19 -11.65
C ALA A 37 -3.77 -6.27 -11.42
N ARG A 38 -3.93 -5.75 -10.20
CA ARG A 38 -4.99 -4.78 -9.88
C ARG A 38 -4.80 -3.46 -10.63
N GLU A 39 -3.57 -2.98 -10.72
CA GLU A 39 -3.22 -1.76 -11.47
C GLU A 39 -3.45 -1.89 -12.98
N ARG A 40 -3.26 -3.09 -13.53
CA ARG A 40 -3.64 -3.39 -14.91
C ARG A 40 -5.17 -3.44 -15.11
N ALA A 41 -5.93 -3.78 -14.08
CA ALA A 41 -7.40 -3.77 -14.11
C ALA A 41 -8.03 -2.37 -13.93
N GLY A 42 -7.23 -1.33 -13.71
CA GLY A 42 -7.68 0.08 -13.78
C GLY A 42 -7.64 0.86 -12.47
N ALA A 43 -7.37 0.21 -11.32
CA ALA A 43 -7.25 0.87 -10.02
C ALA A 43 -5.78 1.10 -9.65
N THR A 44 -5.39 2.34 -9.39
CA THR A 44 -4.00 2.64 -9.01
C THR A 44 -3.82 2.47 -7.50
N VAL A 45 -2.79 1.72 -7.07
CA VAL A 45 -2.55 1.45 -5.64
C VAL A 45 -1.44 2.38 -5.16
N THR A 46 -1.76 3.23 -4.18
CA THR A 46 -0.75 4.13 -3.59
C THR A 46 0.36 3.36 -2.90
N ARG A 47 1.57 3.94 -2.80
CA ARG A 47 2.70 3.33 -2.09
C ARG A 47 2.37 3.03 -0.65
N ALA A 48 1.63 3.90 0.03
CA ALA A 48 1.22 3.64 1.42
C ALA A 48 0.45 2.32 1.57
N VAL A 49 -0.48 2.02 0.66
CA VAL A 49 -1.22 0.75 0.64
C VAL A 49 -0.29 -0.41 0.26
N ARG A 50 0.60 -0.21 -0.72
CA ARG A 50 1.59 -1.21 -1.14
C ARG A 50 2.51 -1.60 0.00
N ASP A 51 3.08 -0.63 0.71
CA ASP A 51 4.02 -0.82 1.81
C ASP A 51 3.33 -1.50 3.00
N ASP A 52 2.09 -1.12 3.33
CA ASP A 52 1.30 -1.77 4.39
C ASP A 52 0.92 -3.22 4.03
N LEU A 53 0.54 -3.49 2.78
CA LEU A 53 0.28 -4.86 2.30
C LEU A 53 1.54 -5.72 2.26
N LEU A 54 2.68 -5.16 1.85
CA LEU A 54 3.97 -5.85 1.89
C LEU A 54 4.31 -6.23 3.32
N LYS A 55 4.17 -5.29 4.26
CA LYS A 55 4.41 -5.54 5.69
C LYS A 55 3.50 -6.64 6.24
N LYS A 56 2.18 -6.50 6.07
CA LYS A 56 1.19 -7.50 6.52
C LYS A 56 1.45 -8.88 5.93
N SER A 57 1.82 -8.96 4.65
CA SER A 57 2.16 -10.20 3.97
C SER A 57 3.45 -10.82 4.51
N CYS A 58 4.47 -10.01 4.78
CA CYS A 58 5.73 -10.46 5.33
C CYS A 58 5.56 -11.01 6.75
N ASP A 59 4.85 -10.28 7.61
CA ASP A 59 4.56 -10.71 8.99
C ASP A 59 3.74 -12.00 9.01
N ALA A 60 2.72 -12.09 8.15
CA ALA A 60 1.92 -13.31 7.98
C ALA A 60 2.76 -14.49 7.48
N ALA A 61 3.66 -14.26 6.52
CA ALA A 61 4.51 -15.29 5.97
C ALA A 61 5.48 -15.85 7.03
N LYS A 62 6.17 -14.98 7.78
CA LYS A 62 7.05 -15.39 8.89
C LYS A 62 6.29 -16.23 9.91
N GLN A 63 5.14 -15.74 10.37
CA GLN A 63 4.29 -16.44 11.33
C GLN A 63 3.87 -17.84 10.82
N VAL A 64 3.46 -17.95 9.56
CA VAL A 64 2.97 -19.22 9.00
C VAL A 64 4.11 -20.20 8.72
N VAL A 65 5.27 -19.73 8.26
CA VAL A 65 6.48 -20.56 8.10
C VAL A 65 6.86 -21.19 9.44
N GLU A 66 6.88 -20.40 10.51
CA GLU A 66 7.17 -20.88 11.87
C GLU A 66 6.10 -21.85 12.39
N GLU A 67 4.82 -21.49 12.29
CA GLU A 67 3.70 -22.30 12.81
C GLU A 67 3.54 -23.64 12.08
N ARG A 68 3.77 -23.68 10.76
CA ARG A 68 3.45 -24.84 9.92
C ARG A 68 4.66 -25.61 9.40
N ARG A 69 5.88 -25.12 9.66
CA ARG A 69 7.11 -25.62 9.03
C ARG A 69 6.98 -25.63 7.49
N ALA A 70 6.21 -24.70 6.94
CA ALA A 70 6.07 -24.54 5.50
C ALA A 70 7.31 -23.81 4.95
N THR A 71 7.71 -24.10 3.70
CA THR A 71 8.79 -23.35 3.07
C THR A 71 8.29 -21.96 2.65
N THR A 72 9.19 -20.97 2.61
CA THR A 72 8.89 -19.62 2.12
C THR A 72 8.31 -19.65 0.70
N GLN A 73 8.78 -20.56 -0.16
CA GLN A 73 8.27 -20.71 -1.53
C GLN A 73 6.80 -21.16 -1.57
N VAL A 74 6.41 -22.12 -0.73
CA VAL A 74 5.01 -22.58 -0.65
C VAL A 74 4.11 -21.45 -0.17
N VAL A 75 4.57 -20.68 0.82
CA VAL A 75 3.84 -19.50 1.32
C VAL A 75 3.73 -18.42 0.25
N ALA A 76 4.84 -18.07 -0.42
CA ALA A 76 4.89 -17.08 -1.48
C ALA A 76 3.94 -17.44 -2.63
N GLY A 77 3.91 -18.71 -3.05
CA GLY A 77 3.00 -19.18 -4.09
C GLY A 77 1.51 -19.02 -3.77
N LYS A 78 1.13 -18.81 -2.50
CA LYS A 78 -0.27 -18.52 -2.10
C LYS A 78 -0.57 -17.03 -1.98
N LEU A 79 0.45 -16.20 -1.79
CA LEU A 79 0.27 -14.78 -1.51
C LEU A 79 -0.48 -14.00 -2.60
N PRO A 80 -0.34 -14.27 -3.92
CA PRO A 80 -1.08 -13.49 -4.91
C PRO A 80 -2.60 -13.56 -4.70
N ASN A 81 -3.12 -14.76 -4.43
CA ASN A 81 -4.53 -14.98 -4.14
C ASN A 81 -4.93 -14.39 -2.78
N VAL A 82 -4.08 -14.51 -1.76
CA VAL A 82 -4.34 -13.95 -0.43
C VAL A 82 -4.43 -12.43 -0.48
N VAL A 83 -3.49 -11.77 -1.15
CA VAL A 83 -3.45 -10.31 -1.30
C VAL A 83 -4.65 -9.82 -2.10
N ALA A 84 -4.97 -10.49 -3.22
CA ALA A 84 -6.16 -10.17 -4.01
C ALA A 84 -7.44 -10.26 -3.17
N LYS A 85 -7.67 -11.40 -2.50
CA LYS A 85 -8.86 -11.60 -1.63
C LYS A 85 -8.91 -10.61 -0.48
N HIS A 86 -7.78 -10.33 0.16
CA HIS A 86 -7.71 -9.35 1.25
C HIS A 86 -8.09 -7.97 0.72
N LEU A 87 -7.48 -7.53 -0.38
CA LEU A 87 -7.74 -6.23 -0.98
C LEU A 87 -9.19 -6.10 -1.46
N GLU A 88 -9.74 -7.11 -2.13
CA GLU A 88 -11.15 -7.13 -2.52
C GLU A 88 -12.07 -7.02 -1.31
N SER A 89 -11.82 -7.80 -0.25
CA SER A 89 -12.63 -7.74 0.97
C SER A 89 -12.55 -6.36 1.64
N GLN A 90 -11.40 -5.69 1.57
CA GLN A 90 -11.20 -4.33 2.12
C GLN A 90 -12.04 -3.29 1.37
N LEU A 91 -12.21 -3.46 0.05
CA LEU A 91 -12.87 -2.49 -0.83
C LEU A 91 -14.36 -2.77 -1.06
N ASP A 92 -14.82 -4.00 -0.87
CA ASP A 92 -16.25 -4.34 -0.91
C ASP A 92 -16.89 -4.13 0.46
N PRO A 93 -17.77 -3.11 0.66
CA PRO A 93 -18.39 -2.80 1.94
C PRO A 93 -19.28 -3.91 2.50
N SER A 94 -19.77 -4.81 1.65
CA SER A 94 -20.60 -5.96 2.06
C SER A 94 -19.78 -7.17 2.51
N ALA A 95 -18.50 -7.23 2.13
CA ALA A 95 -17.63 -8.36 2.45
C ALA A 95 -17.15 -8.33 3.92
N SER A 96 -17.00 -9.50 4.52
CA SER A 96 -16.32 -9.62 5.81
C SER A 96 -14.80 -9.60 5.61
N VAL A 97 -14.12 -8.65 6.25
CA VAL A 97 -12.66 -8.52 6.15
C VAL A 97 -11.96 -9.51 7.07
N GLN A 98 -10.98 -10.24 6.53
CA GLN A 98 -10.09 -11.12 7.28
C GLN A 98 -8.65 -10.62 7.19
N THR A 99 -7.84 -10.93 8.20
CA THR A 99 -6.41 -10.63 8.16
C THR A 99 -5.70 -11.44 7.07
N VAL A 100 -4.60 -10.90 6.53
CA VAL A 100 -3.73 -11.60 5.57
C VAL A 100 -3.26 -12.96 6.14
N SER A 101 -2.92 -13.01 7.43
CA SER A 101 -2.52 -14.26 8.10
C SER A 101 -3.64 -15.30 8.19
N ALA A 102 -4.89 -14.89 8.42
CA ALA A 102 -6.04 -15.81 8.46
C ALA A 102 -6.30 -16.39 7.06
N LEU A 103 -6.30 -15.55 6.04
CA LEU A 103 -6.47 -15.95 4.64
C LEU A 103 -5.33 -16.87 4.18
N LEU A 104 -4.08 -16.55 4.51
CA LEU A 104 -2.92 -17.37 4.16
C LEU A 104 -2.98 -18.76 4.80
N ARG A 105 -3.35 -18.84 6.08
CA ARG A 105 -3.58 -20.13 6.75
C ARG A 105 -4.67 -20.95 6.04
N LYS A 106 -5.78 -20.31 5.65
CA LYS A 106 -6.87 -20.95 4.92
C LYS A 106 -6.40 -21.52 3.56
N GLU A 107 -5.61 -20.75 2.80
CA GLU A 107 -5.03 -21.20 1.53
C GLU A 107 -4.04 -22.36 1.69
N LEU A 108 -3.51 -22.56 2.89
CA LEU A 108 -2.62 -23.67 3.26
C LEU A 108 -3.36 -24.80 3.99
N GLY A 109 -4.70 -24.87 3.85
CA GLY A 109 -5.51 -25.97 4.38
C GLY A 109 -5.73 -25.92 5.90
N ALA A 110 -5.49 -24.78 6.55
CA ALA A 110 -5.88 -24.60 7.95
C ALA A 110 -7.39 -24.36 8.08
N SER A 111 -8.02 -25.02 9.05
CA SER A 111 -9.27 -24.52 9.63
C SER A 111 -8.96 -23.22 10.38
N GLY A 112 -9.15 -22.08 9.72
CA GLY A 112 -8.89 -20.77 10.31
C GLY A 112 -9.99 -20.36 11.28
N LEU A 113 -9.62 -19.90 12.48
CA LEU A 113 -10.50 -19.06 13.30
C LEU A 113 -10.77 -17.78 12.52
N PHE A 114 -12.04 -17.51 12.20
CA PHE A 114 -12.45 -16.25 11.62
C PHE A 114 -12.12 -15.13 12.60
N ARG A 115 -11.17 -14.27 12.24
CA ARG A 115 -10.86 -13.04 12.98
C ARG A 115 -11.29 -11.87 12.12
N PRO A 116 -12.39 -11.17 12.48
CA PRO A 116 -12.77 -9.97 11.76
C PRO A 116 -11.65 -8.94 11.89
N ALA A 117 -11.37 -8.25 10.79
CA ALA A 117 -10.42 -7.15 10.76
C ALA A 117 -11.15 -5.83 10.45
N ALA A 118 -10.60 -4.72 10.95
CA ALA A 118 -11.06 -3.41 10.54
C ALA A 118 -10.67 -3.15 9.08
N ARG A 119 -11.52 -2.41 8.37
CA ARG A 119 -11.17 -1.87 7.05
C ARG A 119 -10.07 -0.83 7.21
N THR A 120 -9.06 -0.89 6.36
CA THR A 120 -7.93 0.05 6.37
C THR A 120 -7.75 0.77 5.04
N TYR A 121 -8.42 0.33 3.97
CA TYR A 121 -8.30 0.91 2.63
C TYR A 121 -9.66 1.35 2.10
N ALA A 122 -9.65 2.29 1.17
CA ALA A 122 -10.81 2.79 0.48
C ALA A 122 -10.47 3.10 -0.99
N ILE A 123 -11.52 3.22 -1.81
CA ILE A 123 -11.41 3.69 -3.20
C ILE A 123 -11.78 5.17 -3.23
N VAL A 124 -10.91 5.98 -3.82
CA VAL A 124 -11.19 7.37 -4.17
C VAL A 124 -11.33 7.49 -5.68
N LYS A 125 -12.40 8.16 -6.11
CA LYS A 125 -12.62 8.61 -7.48
C LYS A 125 -12.30 10.10 -7.59
N VAL A 126 -11.36 10.47 -8.44
CA VAL A 126 -11.00 11.89 -8.62
C VAL A 126 -11.84 12.51 -9.74
N ALA A 127 -12.64 13.51 -9.40
CA ALA A 127 -13.33 14.37 -10.35
C ALA A 127 -12.51 15.65 -10.59
N TYR A 128 -12.40 16.10 -11.83
CA TYR A 128 -11.59 17.28 -12.20
C TYR A 128 -12.49 18.40 -12.68
N GLN A 129 -12.45 19.55 -11.98
CA GLN A 129 -12.99 20.80 -12.53
C GLN A 129 -11.98 21.49 -13.45
N VAL A 130 -10.70 21.40 -13.10
CA VAL A 130 -9.58 21.84 -13.95
C VAL A 130 -8.75 20.62 -14.31
N LYS A 131 -8.50 20.43 -15.61
CA LYS A 131 -7.72 19.29 -16.11
C LYS A 131 -6.24 19.46 -15.72
N ALA A 132 -5.67 18.42 -15.13
CA ALA A 132 -4.24 18.34 -14.79
C ALA A 132 -3.51 17.38 -15.75
N ASP A 133 -2.19 17.57 -15.93
CA ASP A 133 -1.29 16.64 -16.62
C ASP A 133 -0.96 15.43 -15.72
N TRP A 134 -0.79 15.68 -14.42
CA TRP A 134 -0.57 14.68 -13.39
C TRP A 134 -1.08 15.14 -12.04
N ILE A 135 -1.36 14.18 -11.15
CA ILE A 135 -1.72 14.45 -9.76
C ILE A 135 -0.61 13.98 -8.82
N ASP A 136 -0.39 14.73 -7.75
CA ASP A 136 0.38 14.33 -6.58
C ASP A 136 -0.60 13.81 -5.53
N VAL A 137 -0.37 12.59 -5.05
CA VAL A 137 -0.99 12.06 -3.84
C VAL A 137 0.12 11.53 -2.95
N ALA A 138 0.27 12.12 -1.77
CA ALA A 138 1.29 11.74 -0.78
C ALA A 138 2.75 11.72 -1.31
N GLY A 139 3.09 12.58 -2.27
CA GLY A 139 4.42 12.68 -2.87
C GLY A 139 4.63 11.78 -4.10
N GLU A 140 3.59 11.08 -4.55
CA GLU A 140 3.62 10.21 -5.72
C GLU A 140 2.85 10.79 -6.89
N ARG A 141 3.39 10.63 -8.10
CA ARG A 141 2.78 11.13 -9.34
C ARG A 141 1.90 10.07 -9.99
N PHE A 142 0.65 10.40 -10.26
CA PHE A 142 -0.29 9.52 -10.93
C PHE A 142 -0.87 10.16 -12.20
N ASN A 143 -1.24 9.29 -13.15
CA ASN A 143 -1.94 9.69 -14.36
C ASN A 143 -3.40 10.06 -14.00
N PRO A 144 -3.85 11.29 -14.29
CA PRO A 144 -5.16 11.77 -13.87
C PRO A 144 -6.31 11.09 -14.63
N ALA A 145 -6.02 10.45 -15.78
CA ALA A 145 -6.99 9.67 -16.53
C ALA A 145 -7.39 8.35 -15.83
N ARG A 146 -6.58 7.85 -14.89
CA ARG A 146 -6.92 6.71 -14.03
C ARG A 146 -7.49 7.23 -12.72
N ALA A 147 -8.77 7.58 -12.73
CA ALA A 147 -9.40 8.30 -11.65
C ALA A 147 -9.68 7.47 -10.39
N GLU A 148 -9.50 6.14 -10.40
CA GLU A 148 -9.64 5.29 -9.20
C GLU A 148 -8.28 5.07 -8.51
N LEU A 149 -8.21 5.53 -7.26
CA LEU A 149 -7.06 5.37 -6.37
C LEU A 149 -7.45 4.50 -5.18
N VAL A 150 -6.62 3.52 -4.86
CA VAL A 150 -6.72 2.77 -3.60
C VAL A 150 -5.79 3.43 -2.58
N VAL A 151 -6.39 3.92 -1.50
CA VAL A 151 -5.74 4.76 -0.50
C VAL A 151 -6.00 4.22 0.90
N PRO A 152 -5.16 4.52 1.90
CA PRO A 152 -5.49 4.28 3.29
C PRO A 152 -6.70 5.11 3.71
N ILE A 153 -7.54 4.56 4.59
CA ILE A 153 -8.59 5.32 5.27
C ILE A 153 -7.94 6.41 6.14
N GLY A 154 -8.54 7.60 6.16
CA GLY A 154 -8.06 8.75 6.92
C GLY A 154 -7.88 10.00 6.05
N ALA A 155 -7.01 10.90 6.50
CA ALA A 155 -6.76 12.15 5.80
C ALA A 155 -6.12 11.90 4.43
N PHE A 156 -6.72 12.48 3.40
CA PHE A 156 -6.30 12.38 2.02
C PHE A 156 -6.06 13.76 1.43
N ARG A 157 -4.94 13.93 0.74
CA ARG A 157 -4.58 15.16 0.05
C ARG A 157 -4.18 14.84 -1.37
N LEU A 158 -4.70 15.64 -2.30
CA LEU A 158 -4.35 15.56 -3.71
C LEU A 158 -4.05 16.96 -4.26
N ALA A 159 -3.11 17.04 -5.18
CA ALA A 159 -2.80 18.26 -5.91
C ALA A 159 -2.63 17.95 -7.40
N GLY A 160 -3.34 18.68 -8.27
CA GLY A 160 -3.20 18.53 -9.71
C GLY A 160 -2.25 19.58 -10.29
N PHE A 161 -1.44 19.19 -11.27
CA PHE A 161 -0.42 20.03 -11.87
C PHE A 161 -0.53 20.06 -13.41
N VAL A 162 -0.24 21.22 -14.00
CA VAL A 162 -0.05 21.42 -15.45
C VAL A 162 1.30 22.10 -15.67
N GLY A 163 2.17 21.51 -16.48
CA GLY A 163 3.52 22.06 -16.74
C GLY A 163 4.35 22.32 -15.47
N GLY A 164 4.10 21.57 -14.38
CA GLY A 164 4.77 21.75 -13.08
C GLY A 164 4.13 22.80 -12.15
N THR A 165 3.11 23.53 -12.61
CA THR A 165 2.36 24.49 -11.78
C THR A 165 1.13 23.80 -11.18
N GLN A 166 0.90 23.97 -9.87
CA GLN A 166 -0.27 23.42 -9.20
C GLN A 166 -1.53 24.18 -9.66
N VAL A 167 -2.48 23.50 -10.30
CA VAL A 167 -3.72 24.09 -10.84
C VAL A 167 -4.97 23.77 -10.01
N CYS A 168 -4.93 22.70 -9.22
CA CYS A 168 -6.05 22.32 -8.35
C CYS A 168 -5.56 21.63 -7.07
N ARG A 169 -6.41 21.58 -6.04
CA ARG A 169 -6.17 20.85 -4.78
C ARG A 169 -7.48 20.26 -4.27
N ALA A 170 -7.39 19.14 -3.58
CA ALA A 170 -8.45 18.71 -2.68
C ALA A 170 -7.86 18.10 -1.40
N GLU A 171 -8.57 18.29 -0.30
CA GLU A 171 -8.31 17.64 0.97
C GLU A 171 -9.62 17.02 1.47
N ALA A 172 -9.59 15.78 1.90
CA ALA A 172 -10.77 15.05 2.40
C ALA A 172 -10.37 14.10 3.52
N THR A 173 -11.36 13.57 4.25
CA THR A 173 -11.17 12.44 5.15
C THR A 173 -11.90 11.25 4.56
N VAL A 174 -11.13 10.29 4.06
CA VAL A 174 -11.65 9.11 3.39
C VAL A 174 -12.08 8.08 4.42
N ALA A 175 -13.33 7.64 4.34
CA ALA A 175 -13.89 6.63 5.24
C ALA A 175 -13.97 5.25 4.58
N ALA A 176 -14.10 4.22 5.42
CA ALA A 176 -14.46 2.89 4.94
C ALA A 176 -15.84 2.91 4.29
N GLY A 177 -16.01 2.20 3.17
CA GLY A 177 -17.32 2.01 2.57
C GLY A 177 -17.31 2.05 1.05
N GLN A 178 -18.24 2.82 0.49
CA GLN A 178 -18.38 3.02 -0.95
C GLN A 178 -17.26 3.90 -1.50
N PRO A 179 -16.95 3.81 -2.82
CA PRO A 179 -16.00 4.72 -3.45
C PRO A 179 -16.38 6.18 -3.20
N GLU A 180 -15.44 6.96 -2.69
CA GLU A 180 -15.63 8.38 -2.40
C GLU A 180 -15.19 9.20 -3.61
N THR A 181 -16.04 10.12 -4.08
CA THR A 181 -15.66 11.04 -5.15
C THR A 181 -15.10 12.33 -4.57
N ILE A 182 -13.84 12.62 -4.87
CA ILE A 182 -13.16 13.84 -4.44
C ILE A 182 -12.96 14.75 -5.65
N THR A 183 -13.36 16.00 -5.52
CA THR A 183 -13.27 16.98 -6.61
C THR A 183 -12.01 17.82 -6.47
N CYS A 184 -11.13 17.79 -7.48
CA CYS A 184 -10.01 18.71 -7.64
C CYS A 184 -10.53 20.03 -8.21
N SER A 185 -10.73 21.01 -7.34
CA SER A 185 -11.23 22.35 -7.69
C SER A 185 -10.07 23.30 -7.97
N ALA A 186 -10.33 24.29 -8.84
CA ALA A 186 -9.35 25.33 -9.18
C ALA A 186 -8.79 25.98 -7.90
N ARG A 187 -7.48 26.20 -7.90
CA ARG A 187 -6.81 26.91 -6.80
C ARG A 187 -6.94 28.42 -6.94
#